data_AF-G3ASB1-F1
#
_entry.id   AF-G3ASB1-F1
#
_cell.length_a   1.000
_cell.length_b   1.000
_cell.length_c   1.000
_cell.angle_alpha   90.00
_cell.angle_beta   90.00
_cell.angle_gamma   90.00
#
_symmetry.space_group_name_H-M   'P 1'
#
loop_
_entity.id
_entity.type
_entity.pdbx_description
1 polymer ?
#
loop_
_entity_poly.entity_id
_entity_poly.type
_entity_poly.pdbx_seq_one_letter_code
_entity_poly.pdbx_strand_id
1 'polypeptide(L)'
;MTKLADGNDILTLCEVFIGNVLGAFITPALLQMYMRGTWDFGNPSHQTDGTQSIQYLYAQTMKQLGLSVFIPLFVGQVVQNIFTKQTKWAMQYFKLGKVGSFMLLLIMFQSFSTAFYQNAFNEVSHASIIFLVFFNIGIYLFFTVLTYLYARPYIVKLLLSTEPDENSTTVYKYCYKIFRPFYYNRKDTVAIMLCGPAKTAALGVSLVSSQYGAHNPKLGIILVPLVLYQAEQVMTANVLVNFMKKWIHAEDTKADDEENQLEQSEDQASQDTTAEGSSNEIRHEIIYHGDVDKR
;
A
#
# COMPACT_ATOMS: atom_id res chain seq x y z
N MET A 1 -4.43 1.76 5.79
CA MET A 1 -5.02 1.77 4.43
C MET A 1 -5.10 0.36 3.86
N THR A 2 -4.01 -0.40 3.74
CA THR A 2 -4.06 -1.77 3.17
C THR A 2 -5.07 -2.69 3.86
N LYS A 3 -5.10 -2.70 5.19
CA LYS A 3 -6.08 -3.48 5.96
C LYS A 3 -7.53 -3.05 5.72
N LEU A 4 -7.78 -1.77 5.42
CA LEU A 4 -9.13 -1.27 5.10
C LEU A 4 -9.56 -1.68 3.69
N ALA A 5 -8.60 -1.92 2.80
CA ALA A 5 -8.82 -2.41 1.44
C ALA A 5 -8.89 -3.94 1.37
N ASP A 6 -8.81 -4.67 2.50
CA ASP A 6 -8.69 -6.14 2.55
C ASP A 6 -7.45 -6.70 1.81
N GLY A 7 -6.40 -5.87 1.70
CA GLY A 7 -5.10 -6.27 1.14
C GLY A 7 -4.21 -7.02 2.13
N ASN A 8 -3.06 -7.51 1.66
CA ASN A 8 -2.11 -8.26 2.49
C ASN A 8 -1.38 -7.36 3.50
N ASP A 9 -1.75 -7.48 4.77
CA ASP A 9 -1.18 -6.69 5.87
C ASP A 9 0.20 -7.16 6.29
N ILE A 10 0.48 -8.47 6.22
CA ILE A 10 1.80 -9.03 6.52
C ILE A 10 2.84 -8.52 5.52
N LEU A 11 2.51 -8.58 4.21
CA LEU A 11 3.39 -8.07 3.16
C LEU A 11 3.66 -6.57 3.33
N THR A 12 2.60 -5.81 3.63
CA THR A 12 2.71 -4.37 3.94
C THR A 12 3.69 -4.10 5.07
N LEU A 13 3.62 -4.86 6.17
CA LEU A 13 4.51 -4.67 7.32
C LEU A 13 5.97 -4.95 6.96
N CYS A 14 6.23 -6.02 6.22
CA CYS A 14 7.58 -6.36 5.76
C CYS A 14 8.16 -5.29 4.83
N GLU A 15 7.38 -4.85 3.83
CA GLU A 15 7.81 -3.84 2.87
C GLU A 15 8.10 -2.50 3.56
N VAL A 16 7.18 -2.03 4.40
CA VAL A 16 7.34 -0.76 5.12
C VAL A 16 8.54 -0.81 6.06
N PHE A 17 8.78 -1.95 6.72
CA PHE A 17 9.97 -2.12 7.56
C PHE A 17 11.26 -2.01 6.74
N ILE A 18 11.38 -2.78 5.65
CA ILE A 18 12.57 -2.77 4.80
C ILE A 18 12.77 -1.39 4.18
N GLY A 19 11.71 -0.79 3.65
CA GLY A 19 11.73 0.53 3.02
C GLY A 19 12.12 1.65 4.00
N ASN A 20 11.62 1.61 5.23
CA ASN A 20 12.00 2.57 6.26
C ASN A 20 13.46 2.41 6.71
N VAL A 21 13.94 1.16 6.85
CA VAL A 21 15.33 0.89 7.21
C VAL A 21 16.26 1.33 6.10
N LEU A 22 16.06 0.85 4.86
CA LEU A 22 16.91 1.21 3.72
C LEU A 22 16.81 2.70 3.39
N GLY A 23 15.60 3.26 3.47
CA GLY A 23 15.35 4.68 3.19
C GLY A 23 16.14 5.60 4.11
N ALA A 24 16.33 5.24 5.38
CA ALA A 24 17.14 6.03 6.31
C ALA A 24 18.63 6.14 5.88
N PHE A 25 19.19 5.14 5.21
CA PHE A 25 20.57 5.16 4.70
C PHE A 25 20.67 5.73 3.28
N ILE A 26 19.74 5.32 2.40
CA ILE A 26 19.80 5.64 0.97
C ILE A 26 19.35 7.08 0.72
N THR A 27 18.35 7.59 1.46
CA THR A 27 17.78 8.92 1.22
C THR A 27 18.80 10.06 1.38
N PRO A 28 19.63 10.11 2.45
CA PRO A 28 20.64 11.14 2.57
C PRO A 28 21.64 11.14 1.40
N ALA A 29 22.08 9.96 0.97
CA ALA A 29 23.02 9.83 -0.15
C ALA A 29 22.39 10.27 -1.48
N LEU A 30 21.15 9.87 -1.75
CA LEU A 30 20.41 10.28 -2.95
C LEU A 30 20.15 11.79 -2.96
N LEU A 31 19.78 12.38 -1.83
CA LEU A 31 19.57 13.82 -1.71
C LEU A 31 20.85 14.59 -2.03
N GLN A 32 21.97 14.18 -1.43
CA GLN A 32 23.28 14.78 -1.69
C GLN A 32 23.69 14.69 -3.15
N MET A 33 23.37 13.58 -3.83
CA MET A 33 23.63 13.41 -5.25
C MET A 33 22.72 14.28 -6.12
N TYR A 34 21.43 14.35 -5.78
CA TYR A 34 20.42 15.11 -6.53
C TYR A 34 20.62 16.61 -6.43
N MET A 35 21.07 17.10 -5.26
CA MET A 35 21.30 18.52 -5.01
C MET A 35 22.63 19.03 -5.59
N ARG A 36 23.33 18.29 -6.46
CA ARG A 36 24.54 18.79 -7.13
C ARG A 36 24.17 19.59 -8.39
N GLY A 37 25.00 20.56 -8.76
CA GLY A 37 24.85 21.32 -10.01
C GLY A 37 23.79 22.42 -9.89
N THR A 38 22.73 22.37 -10.70
CA THR A 38 21.69 23.42 -10.76
C THR A 38 20.97 23.63 -9.42
N TRP A 39 20.89 22.57 -8.59
CA TRP A 39 20.18 22.57 -7.30
C TRP A 39 21.12 22.74 -6.10
N ASP A 40 22.38 23.13 -6.32
CA ASP A 40 23.40 23.22 -5.27
C ASP A 40 23.04 24.19 -4.15
N PHE A 41 22.24 25.23 -4.43
CA PHE A 41 21.74 26.15 -3.42
C PHE A 41 20.92 25.48 -2.30
N GLY A 42 20.32 24.31 -2.57
CA GLY A 42 19.52 23.54 -1.63
C GLY A 42 20.30 22.40 -0.98
N ASN A 43 21.59 22.26 -1.25
CA ASN A 43 22.39 21.14 -0.74
C ASN A 43 22.61 21.27 0.77
N PRO A 44 22.31 20.23 1.58
CA PRO A 44 22.57 20.24 3.02
C PRO A 44 24.05 20.47 3.40
N SER A 45 24.99 20.31 2.47
CA SER A 45 26.42 20.65 2.69
C SER A 45 26.64 22.13 2.97
N HIS A 46 25.81 23.01 2.43
CA HIS A 46 25.89 24.45 2.61
C HIS A 46 25.03 24.86 3.81
N GLN A 47 25.56 24.64 5.02
CA GLN A 47 24.89 25.06 6.24
C GLN A 47 25.16 26.53 6.55
N THR A 48 24.31 27.12 7.40
CA THR A 48 24.44 28.50 7.88
C THR A 48 25.77 28.78 8.60
N ASP A 49 26.39 27.77 9.19
CA ASP A 49 27.66 27.87 9.93
C ASP A 49 28.91 27.58 9.07
N GLY A 50 28.73 27.37 7.76
CA GLY A 50 29.79 27.07 6.80
C GLY A 50 29.58 25.74 6.07
N THR A 51 30.43 25.46 5.07
CA THR A 51 30.34 24.23 4.30
C THR A 51 30.83 23.05 5.13
N GLN A 52 29.93 22.13 5.46
CA GLN A 52 30.31 20.91 6.15
C GLN A 52 30.65 19.81 5.17
N SER A 53 31.61 18.96 5.53
CA SER A 53 31.92 17.76 4.75
C SER A 53 30.70 16.86 4.66
N ILE A 54 30.43 16.31 3.48
CA ILE A 54 29.38 15.32 3.23
C ILE A 54 29.50 14.14 4.20
N GLN A 55 30.73 13.74 4.53
CA GLN A 55 30.99 12.65 5.49
C GLN A 55 30.50 13.00 6.90
N TYR A 56 30.68 14.25 7.34
CA TYR A 56 30.22 14.70 8.65
C TYR A 56 28.70 14.76 8.72
N LEU A 57 28.05 15.34 7.70
CA LEU A 57 26.59 15.39 7.58
C LEU A 57 25.96 13.99 7.57
N TYR A 58 26.55 13.08 6.79
CA TYR A 58 26.10 11.70 6.76
C TYR A 58 26.30 11.03 8.13
N ALA A 59 27.47 11.19 8.76
CA ALA A 59 27.72 10.64 10.09
C ALA A 59 26.75 11.17 11.16
N GLN A 60 26.44 12.47 11.14
CA GLN A 60 25.46 13.09 12.04
C GLN A 60 24.05 12.55 11.79
N THR A 61 23.64 12.49 10.53
CA THR A 61 22.34 11.94 10.12
C THR A 61 22.21 10.48 10.56
N MET A 62 23.25 9.68 10.33
CA MET A 62 23.29 8.29 10.75
C MET A 62 23.27 8.13 12.27
N LYS A 63 23.98 8.98 13.02
CA LYS A 63 23.94 8.99 14.48
C LYS A 63 22.53 9.31 14.99
N GLN A 64 21.89 10.32 14.43
CA GLN A 64 20.54 10.71 14.84
C GLN A 64 19.50 9.65 14.51
N LEU A 65 19.50 9.11 13.28
CA LEU A 65 18.60 8.02 12.89
C LEU A 65 18.88 6.74 13.68
N GLY A 66 20.15 6.45 13.95
CA GLY A 66 20.57 5.35 14.81
C GLY A 66 19.96 5.46 16.20
N LEU A 67 20.13 6.61 16.86
CA LEU A 67 19.62 6.86 18.21
C LEU A 67 18.09 6.96 18.29
N SER A 68 17.44 7.55 17.28
CA SER A 68 16.00 7.84 17.33
C SER A 68 15.10 6.77 16.71
N VAL A 69 15.62 5.94 15.78
CA VAL A 69 14.83 4.96 15.03
C VAL A 69 15.37 3.55 15.23
N PHE A 70 16.65 3.31 14.96
CA PHE A 70 17.19 1.95 14.94
C PHE A 70 17.40 1.35 16.32
N ILE A 71 17.96 2.10 17.28
CA ILE A 71 18.15 1.61 18.64
C ILE A 71 16.81 1.30 19.30
N PRO A 72 15.80 2.19 19.30
CA PRO A 72 14.49 1.88 19.86
C PRO A 72 13.83 0.66 19.20
N LEU A 73 13.96 0.52 17.87
CA LEU A 73 13.45 -0.63 17.15
C LEU A 73 14.16 -1.92 17.57
N PHE A 74 15.50 -1.91 17.63
CA PHE A 74 16.28 -3.07 18.04
C PHE A 74 15.97 -3.49 19.48
N VAL A 75 15.96 -2.53 20.41
CA VAL A 75 15.59 -2.78 21.81
C VAL A 75 14.16 -3.33 21.88
N GLY A 76 13.22 -2.75 21.13
CA GLY A 76 11.85 -3.25 21.03
C GLY A 76 11.77 -4.71 20.54
N GLN A 77 12.53 -5.07 19.51
CA GLN A 77 12.61 -6.45 19.00
C GLN A 77 13.24 -7.41 20.00
N VAL A 78 14.32 -7.01 20.68
CA VAL A 78 14.97 -7.81 21.73
C VAL A 78 14.01 -8.04 22.90
N VAL A 79 13.32 -7.00 23.37
CA VAL A 79 12.32 -7.11 24.44
C VAL A 79 11.15 -7.99 24.00
N GLN A 80 10.68 -7.85 22.77
CA GLN A 80 9.61 -8.68 22.22
C GLN A 80 10.04 -10.16 22.13
N ASN A 81 11.30 -10.44 21.80
CA ASN A 81 11.83 -11.80 21.70
C ASN A 81 12.02 -12.46 23.09
N ILE A 82 12.58 -11.73 24.07
CA ILE A 82 12.86 -12.27 25.41
C ILE A 82 11.57 -12.35 26.25
N PHE A 83 10.71 -11.33 26.17
CA PHE A 83 9.55 -11.15 27.04
C PHE A 83 8.23 -11.12 26.26
N THR A 84 7.97 -12.16 25.46
CA THR A 84 6.78 -12.24 24.58
C THR A 84 5.45 -12.08 25.33
N LYS A 85 5.29 -12.70 26.51
CA LYS A 85 4.05 -12.67 27.30
C LYS A 85 3.80 -11.28 27.90
N GLN A 86 4.81 -10.69 28.51
CA GLN A 86 4.76 -9.35 29.11
C GLN A 86 4.55 -8.28 28.04
N THR A 87 5.20 -8.43 26.88
CA THR A 87 5.04 -7.52 25.74
C THR A 87 3.61 -7.55 25.19
N LYS A 88 3.02 -8.74 25.04
CA LYS A 88 1.60 -8.88 24.63
C LYS A 88 0.65 -8.24 25.66
N TRP A 89 0.89 -8.46 26.95
CA TRP A 89 0.12 -7.82 28.02
C TRP A 89 0.23 -6.30 27.95
N ALA A 90 1.44 -5.75 27.85
CA ALA A 90 1.68 -4.31 27.78
C ALA A 90 1.03 -3.69 26.54
N MET A 91 1.16 -4.34 25.37
CA MET A 91 0.54 -3.91 24.12
C MET A 91 -0.99 -3.79 24.23
N GLN A 92 -1.64 -4.73 24.92
CA GLN A 92 -3.09 -4.74 25.12
C GLN A 92 -3.53 -3.76 26.21
N TYR A 93 -2.88 -3.77 27.38
CA TYR A 93 -3.27 -2.97 28.54
C TYR A 93 -3.11 -1.47 28.27
N PHE A 94 -1.96 -1.06 27.76
CA PHE A 94 -1.67 0.35 27.45
C PHE A 94 -2.16 0.77 26.05
N LYS A 95 -2.76 -0.14 25.27
CA LYS A 95 -3.24 0.11 23.91
C LYS A 95 -2.18 0.81 23.05
N LEU A 96 -0.93 0.30 23.04
CA LEU A 96 0.23 0.94 22.42
C LEU A 96 0.02 1.31 20.95
N GLY A 97 -0.81 0.57 20.20
CA GLY A 97 -1.16 0.92 18.82
C GLY A 97 -1.90 2.27 18.70
N LYS A 98 -2.76 2.61 19.67
CA LYS A 98 -3.42 3.92 19.74
C LYS A 98 -2.44 5.01 20.16
N VAL A 99 -1.55 4.71 21.10
CA VAL A 99 -0.48 5.64 21.52
C VAL A 99 0.41 5.99 20.33
N GLY A 100 0.84 5.00 19.53
CA GLY A 100 1.62 5.24 18.31
C GLY A 100 0.89 6.12 17.29
N SER A 101 -0.41 5.91 17.11
CA SER A 101 -1.24 6.76 16.24
C SER A 101 -1.34 8.20 16.76
N PHE A 102 -1.47 8.38 18.08
CA PHE A 102 -1.46 9.69 18.71
C PHE A 102 -0.10 10.39 18.59
N MET A 103 1.02 9.67 18.78
CA MET A 103 2.37 10.21 18.57
C MET A 103 2.59 10.64 17.10
N LEU A 104 2.10 9.86 16.14
CA LEU A 104 2.19 10.22 14.72
C LEU A 104 1.40 11.51 14.42
N LEU A 105 0.19 11.67 14.99
CA LEU A 105 -0.58 12.90 14.91
C LEU A 105 0.16 14.09 15.54
N LEU A 106 0.83 13.90 16.68
CA LEU A 106 1.64 14.95 17.30
C LEU A 106 2.82 15.36 16.42
N ILE A 107 3.50 14.41 15.76
CA ILE A 107 4.58 14.72 14.82
C ILE A 107 4.06 15.53 13.62
N MET A 108 2.89 15.17 13.08
CA MET A 108 2.23 15.98 12.05
C MET A 108 1.98 17.39 12.56
N PHE A 109 1.34 17.50 13.71
CA PHE A 109 0.99 18.78 14.33
C PHE A 109 2.22 19.66 14.59
N GLN A 110 3.30 19.08 15.11
CA GLN A 110 4.57 19.79 15.32
C GLN A 110 5.12 20.34 14.00
N SER A 111 5.06 19.54 12.93
CA SER A 111 5.58 19.93 11.61
C SER A 111 4.78 21.09 11.01
N PHE A 112 3.44 21.02 11.08
CA PHE A 112 2.56 22.14 10.73
C PHE A 112 2.84 23.38 11.58
N SER A 113 2.96 23.22 12.90
CA SER A 113 3.24 24.32 13.82
C SER A 113 4.57 25.01 13.50
N THR A 114 5.59 24.24 13.10
CA THR A 114 6.91 24.76 12.71
C THR A 114 6.80 25.58 11.42
N ALA A 115 6.04 25.10 10.43
CA ALA A 115 5.80 25.82 9.18
C ALA A 115 5.06 27.14 9.39
N PHE A 116 4.05 27.17 10.28
CA PHE A 116 3.35 28.42 10.64
C PHE A 116 4.23 29.38 11.45
N TYR A 117 4.98 28.87 12.43
CA TYR A 117 5.87 29.68 13.26
C TYR A 117 6.93 30.41 12.44
N GLN A 118 7.48 29.74 11.41
CA GLN A 118 8.46 30.32 10.51
C GLN A 118 7.85 31.06 9.31
N ASN A 119 6.53 31.33 9.33
CA ASN A 119 5.82 32.01 8.24
C ASN A 119 6.05 31.39 6.85
N ALA A 120 6.31 30.09 6.78
CA ALA A 120 6.74 29.42 5.55
C ALA A 120 5.71 29.54 4.41
N PHE A 121 4.41 29.55 4.74
CA PHE A 121 3.33 29.73 3.76
C PHE A 121 3.21 31.16 3.23
N ASN A 122 3.74 32.15 3.95
CA ASN A 122 3.77 33.55 3.51
C ASN A 122 5.03 33.86 2.69
N GLU A 123 6.15 33.20 2.98
CA GLU A 123 7.39 33.33 2.22
C GLU A 123 7.34 32.59 0.86
N VAL A 124 6.60 31.49 0.79
CA VAL A 124 6.42 30.73 -0.46
C VAL A 124 5.31 31.37 -1.30
N SER A 125 5.58 31.58 -2.59
CA SER A 125 4.58 32.08 -3.53
C SER A 125 3.32 31.20 -3.55
N HIS A 126 2.15 31.84 -3.62
CA HIS A 126 0.86 31.14 -3.67
C HIS A 126 0.76 30.24 -4.90
N ALA A 127 1.36 30.65 -6.02
CA ALA A 127 1.46 29.83 -7.23
C ALA A 127 2.25 28.53 -6.99
N SER A 128 3.33 28.60 -6.19
CA SER A 128 4.14 27.43 -5.83
C SER A 128 3.37 26.48 -4.91
N ILE A 129 2.55 26.99 -3.99
CA ILE A 129 1.70 26.16 -3.13
C ILE A 129 0.67 25.39 -3.96
N ILE A 130 -0.03 26.08 -4.86
CA ILE A 130 -1.00 25.45 -5.76
C ILE A 130 -0.32 24.37 -6.61
N PHE A 131 0.84 24.69 -7.19
CA PHE A 131 1.63 23.71 -7.93
C PHE A 131 2.01 22.50 -7.07
N LEU A 132 2.48 22.71 -5.83
CA LEU A 132 2.87 21.62 -4.94
C LEU A 132 1.71 20.68 -4.63
N VAL A 133 0.50 21.20 -4.39
CA VAL A 133 -0.69 20.36 -4.12
C VAL A 133 -1.00 19.46 -5.32
N PHE A 134 -1.08 20.02 -6.53
CA PHE A 134 -1.34 19.21 -7.72
C PHE A 134 -0.20 18.24 -8.03
N PHE A 135 1.05 18.68 -7.84
CA PHE A 135 2.24 17.86 -8.06
C PHE A 135 2.31 16.68 -7.08
N ASN A 136 1.98 16.90 -5.81
CA ASN A 136 1.96 15.87 -4.77
C ASN A 136 0.87 14.81 -5.02
N ILE A 137 -0.34 15.22 -5.39
CA ILE A 137 -1.41 14.29 -5.80
C ILE A 137 -0.98 13.54 -7.06
N GLY A 138 -0.44 14.26 -8.05
CA GLY A 138 0.02 13.69 -9.31
C GLY A 138 1.13 12.65 -9.11
N ILE A 139 2.13 12.95 -8.29
CA ILE A 139 3.25 12.04 -8.02
C ILE A 139 2.80 10.83 -7.19
N TYR A 140 1.86 11.00 -6.27
CA TYR A 140 1.25 9.90 -5.52
C TYR A 140 0.57 8.91 -6.48
N LEU A 141 -0.33 9.41 -7.33
CA LEU A 141 -1.03 8.60 -8.33
C LEU A 141 -0.08 8.00 -9.36
N PHE A 142 0.92 8.75 -9.80
CA PHE A 142 1.96 8.26 -10.71
C PHE A 142 2.70 7.07 -10.11
N PHE A 143 3.15 7.16 -8.85
CA PHE A 143 3.81 6.04 -8.19
C PHE A 143 2.86 4.87 -7.95
N THR A 144 1.58 5.09 -7.64
CA THR A 144 0.57 4.04 -7.58
C THR A 144 0.45 3.29 -8.92
N VAL A 145 0.38 4.02 -10.04
CA VAL A 145 0.29 3.40 -11.37
C VAL A 145 1.59 2.68 -11.71
N LEU A 146 2.74 3.28 -11.41
CA LEU A 146 4.05 2.67 -11.65
C LEU A 146 4.19 1.36 -10.88
N THR A 147 3.80 1.32 -9.61
CA THR A 147 3.86 0.12 -8.77
C THR A 147 2.84 -0.92 -9.21
N TYR A 148 1.67 -0.51 -9.73
CA TYR A 148 0.74 -1.42 -10.41
C TYR A 148 1.35 -2.06 -11.65
N LEU A 149 1.97 -1.26 -12.54
CA LEU A 149 2.64 -1.76 -13.74
C LEU A 149 3.81 -2.69 -13.39
N TYR A 150 4.54 -2.38 -12.31
CA TYR A 150 5.62 -3.21 -11.80
C TYR A 150 5.12 -4.52 -11.17
N ALA A 151 4.00 -4.48 -10.43
CA ALA A 151 3.39 -5.66 -9.86
C ALA A 151 2.74 -6.56 -10.94
N ARG A 152 2.22 -5.94 -12.01
CA ARG A 152 1.54 -6.62 -13.13
C ARG A 152 2.12 -6.21 -14.48
N PRO A 153 3.37 -6.58 -14.79
CA PRO A 153 3.98 -6.24 -16.06
C PRO A 153 3.23 -6.92 -17.21
N TYR A 154 2.73 -6.14 -18.15
CA TYR A 154 2.00 -6.66 -19.33
C TYR A 154 2.82 -7.68 -20.14
N ILE A 155 4.15 -7.56 -20.12
CA ILE A 155 5.10 -8.46 -20.79
C ILE A 155 4.95 -9.90 -20.26
N VAL A 156 4.67 -10.08 -18.96
CA VAL A 156 4.47 -11.42 -18.37
C VAL A 156 3.18 -12.05 -18.88
N LYS A 157 2.11 -11.27 -19.08
CA LYS A 157 0.86 -11.77 -19.69
C LYS A 157 1.06 -12.17 -21.15
N LEU A 158 1.87 -11.42 -21.90
CA LEU A 158 2.17 -11.71 -23.30
C LEU A 158 3.10 -12.91 -23.47
N LEU A 159 4.10 -13.06 -22.58
CA LEU A 159 5.11 -14.11 -22.67
C LEU A 159 4.67 -15.45 -22.05
N LEU A 160 3.80 -15.42 -21.02
CA LEU A 160 3.33 -16.60 -20.28
C LEU A 160 1.83 -16.86 -20.48
N SER A 161 1.32 -16.63 -21.69
CA SER A 161 -0.12 -16.74 -21.97
C SER A 161 -0.61 -18.18 -22.16
N THR A 162 0.29 -19.16 -22.33
CA THR A 162 -0.04 -20.59 -22.48
C THR A 162 0.25 -21.35 -21.18
N GLU A 163 -0.70 -22.18 -20.76
CA GLU A 163 -0.48 -23.12 -19.66
C GLU A 163 0.73 -24.00 -19.97
N PRO A 164 1.57 -24.33 -18.97
CA PRO A 164 2.77 -25.13 -19.20
C PRO A 164 2.38 -26.54 -19.68
N ASP A 165 2.42 -26.74 -21.00
CA ASP A 165 2.26 -28.04 -21.65
C ASP A 165 3.49 -28.94 -21.39
N GLU A 166 3.34 -30.25 -21.60
CA GLU A 166 4.34 -31.29 -21.31
C GLU A 166 5.69 -30.99 -22.00
N ASN A 167 5.66 -30.36 -23.18
CA ASN A 167 6.80 -29.94 -24.01
C ASN A 167 7.49 -28.62 -23.59
N SER A 168 7.05 -27.95 -22.53
CA SER A 168 7.61 -26.66 -22.11
C SER A 168 8.93 -26.80 -21.36
N THR A 169 9.94 -25.97 -21.68
CA THR A 169 11.26 -25.97 -21.03
C THR A 169 11.14 -25.80 -19.51
N THR A 170 11.98 -26.49 -18.73
CA THR A 170 12.00 -26.43 -17.26
C THR A 170 12.08 -25.00 -16.72
N VAL A 171 12.75 -24.10 -17.44
CA VAL A 171 12.87 -22.66 -17.13
C VAL A 171 11.52 -21.94 -17.23
N TYR A 172 10.68 -22.27 -18.23
CA TYR A 172 9.33 -21.71 -18.39
C TYR A 172 8.41 -22.18 -17.26
N LYS A 173 8.46 -23.47 -16.89
CA LYS A 173 7.70 -24.01 -15.75
C LYS A 173 8.10 -23.35 -14.43
N TYR A 174 9.39 -23.10 -14.22
CA TYR A 174 9.90 -22.46 -13.01
C TYR A 174 9.52 -20.96 -12.95
N CYS A 175 9.68 -20.23 -14.07
CA CYS A 175 9.24 -18.84 -14.16
C CYS A 175 7.73 -18.72 -13.98
N TYR A 176 6.94 -19.57 -14.64
CA TYR A 176 5.48 -19.60 -14.48
C TYR A 176 5.09 -19.84 -13.02
N LYS A 177 5.73 -20.80 -12.35
CA LYS A 177 5.47 -21.09 -10.93
C LYS A 177 5.83 -19.94 -9.99
N ILE A 178 6.90 -19.19 -10.29
CA ILE A 178 7.35 -18.03 -9.49
C ILE A 178 6.50 -16.78 -9.73
N PHE A 179 6.12 -16.50 -10.98
CA PHE A 179 5.42 -15.27 -11.35
C PHE A 179 3.89 -15.39 -11.22
N ARG A 180 3.31 -16.59 -11.31
CA ARG A 180 1.86 -16.82 -11.17
C ARG A 180 1.27 -16.35 -9.83
N PRO A 181 1.85 -16.65 -8.65
CA PRO A 181 1.28 -16.22 -7.37
C PRO A 181 1.27 -14.69 -7.23
N PHE A 182 2.37 -14.05 -7.66
CA PHE A 182 2.55 -12.60 -7.55
C PHE A 182 1.66 -11.82 -8.52
N TYR A 183 1.44 -12.35 -9.73
CA TYR A 183 0.61 -11.71 -10.75
C TYR A 183 -0.88 -11.75 -10.43
N TYR A 184 -1.37 -12.86 -9.86
CA TYR A 184 -2.81 -13.07 -9.64
C TYR A 184 -3.31 -12.60 -8.27
N ASN A 185 -2.45 -12.51 -7.25
CA ASN A 185 -2.91 -12.09 -5.93
C ASN A 185 -3.21 -10.58 -5.88
N ARG A 186 -4.50 -10.23 -6.01
CA ARG A 186 -5.01 -8.85 -5.93
C ARG A 186 -4.68 -8.20 -4.58
N LYS A 187 -4.72 -8.97 -3.48
CA LYS A 187 -4.42 -8.49 -2.13
C LYS A 187 -2.97 -8.03 -1.99
N ASP A 188 -2.04 -8.75 -2.62
CA ASP A 188 -0.62 -8.38 -2.65
C ASP A 188 -0.38 -7.19 -3.57
N THR A 189 -1.04 -7.14 -4.73
CA THR A 189 -0.97 -6.00 -5.64
C THR A 189 -1.45 -4.71 -4.95
N VAL A 190 -2.59 -4.76 -4.24
CA VAL A 190 -3.12 -3.63 -3.48
C VAL A 190 -2.16 -3.20 -2.36
N ALA A 191 -1.53 -4.15 -1.68
CA ALA A 191 -0.52 -3.82 -0.68
C ALA A 191 0.63 -3.01 -1.30
N ILE A 192 1.19 -3.47 -2.42
CA ILE A 192 2.27 -2.79 -3.14
C ILE A 192 1.84 -1.41 -3.66
N MET A 193 0.63 -1.31 -4.21
CA MET A 193 0.08 -0.04 -4.74
C MET A 193 -0.13 1.02 -3.67
N LEU A 194 -0.52 0.61 -2.45
CA LEU A 194 -0.70 1.51 -1.32
C LEU A 194 0.62 1.85 -0.61
N CYS A 195 1.59 0.92 -0.59
CA CYS A 195 2.87 1.12 0.10
C CYS A 195 3.87 1.91 -0.74
N GLY A 196 3.96 1.66 -2.04
CA GLY A 196 4.91 2.34 -2.93
C GLY A 196 4.90 3.88 -2.87
N PRO A 197 3.74 4.54 -3.01
CA PRO A 197 3.66 6.01 -2.92
C PRO A 197 3.61 6.51 -1.47
N ALA A 198 3.29 5.66 -0.49
CA ALA A 198 3.18 6.09 0.90
C ALA A 198 4.55 6.45 1.48
N LYS A 199 4.70 7.69 1.96
CA LYS A 199 5.94 8.16 2.59
C LYS A 199 5.76 8.33 4.09
N THR A 200 6.72 7.80 4.84
CA THR A 200 6.73 7.85 6.30
C THR A 200 7.16 9.23 6.77
N ALA A 201 6.18 10.11 7.03
CA ALA A 201 6.47 11.49 7.40
C ALA A 201 7.29 11.63 8.68
N ALA A 202 7.09 10.77 9.68
CA ALA A 202 7.91 10.80 10.91
C ALA A 202 9.41 10.63 10.63
N LEU A 203 9.75 9.71 9.71
CA LEU A 203 11.12 9.55 9.23
C LEU A 203 11.54 10.72 8.36
N GLY A 204 10.67 11.22 7.50
CA GLY A 204 10.96 12.37 6.64
C GLY A 204 11.31 13.64 7.43
N VAL A 205 10.52 13.99 8.45
CA VAL A 205 10.78 15.14 9.34
C VAL A 205 12.11 14.96 10.09
N SER A 206 12.37 13.74 10.57
CA SER A 206 13.63 13.41 11.27
C SER A 206 14.84 13.48 10.32
N LEU A 207 14.68 13.05 9.07
CA LEU A 207 15.71 13.13 8.02
C LEU A 207 15.99 14.57 7.59
N VAL A 208 14.96 15.41 7.48
CA VAL A 208 15.12 16.82 7.12
C VAL A 208 15.82 17.58 8.27
N SER A 209 15.35 17.41 9.50
CA SER A 209 15.94 18.07 10.67
C SER A 209 17.37 17.62 10.97
N SER A 210 17.71 16.34 10.72
CA SER A 210 19.08 15.83 10.89
C SER A 210 20.06 16.35 9.84
N GLN A 211 19.62 16.49 8.59
CA GLN A 211 20.48 16.95 7.49
C GLN A 211 20.63 18.48 7.45
N TYR A 212 19.54 19.22 7.60
CA TYR A 212 19.55 20.69 7.51
C TYR A 212 19.78 21.39 8.85
N GLY A 213 19.76 20.63 9.95
CA GLY A 213 19.86 21.14 11.32
C GLY A 213 18.49 21.51 11.90
N ALA A 214 18.24 21.11 13.15
CA ALA A 214 16.95 21.33 13.82
C ALA A 214 16.62 22.82 14.06
N HIS A 215 17.64 23.69 14.07
CA HIS A 215 17.49 25.12 14.32
C HIS A 215 17.62 25.97 13.04
N ASN A 216 17.54 25.35 11.87
CA ASN A 216 17.66 26.08 10.61
C ASN A 216 16.48 27.06 10.43
N PRO A 217 16.74 28.35 10.16
CA PRO A 217 15.68 29.34 9.98
C PRO A 217 14.77 29.04 8.78
N LYS A 218 15.25 28.25 7.79
CA LYS A 218 14.49 27.86 6.59
C LYS A 218 13.87 26.47 6.69
N LEU A 219 13.94 25.83 7.85
CA LEU A 219 13.46 24.45 8.04
C LEU A 219 11.99 24.29 7.66
N GLY A 220 11.16 25.27 7.99
CA GLY A 220 9.73 25.33 7.72
C GLY A 220 9.45 25.32 6.22
N ILE A 221 10.18 26.11 5.42
CA ILE A 221 10.05 26.10 3.96
C ILE A 221 10.39 24.73 3.39
N ILE A 222 11.47 24.09 3.89
CA ILE A 222 11.88 22.75 3.46
C ILE A 222 10.83 21.69 3.85
N LEU A 223 10.14 21.88 4.97
CA LEU A 223 9.09 20.99 5.45
C LEU A 223 7.75 21.17 4.76
N VAL A 224 7.46 22.32 4.12
CA VAL A 224 6.15 22.60 3.49
C VAL A 224 5.71 21.49 2.52
N PRO A 225 6.53 21.07 1.53
CA PRO A 225 6.12 20.00 0.61
C PRO A 225 5.84 18.67 1.31
N LEU A 226 6.64 18.34 2.33
CA LEU A 226 6.50 17.12 3.11
C LEU A 226 5.19 17.11 3.91
N VAL A 227 4.89 18.24 4.55
CA VAL A 227 3.68 18.42 5.37
C VAL A 227 2.42 18.37 4.50
N LEU A 228 2.44 19.03 3.34
CA LEU A 228 1.34 18.95 2.37
C LEU A 228 1.16 17.53 1.83
N TYR A 229 2.25 16.89 1.40
CA TYR A 229 2.23 15.51 0.90
C TYR A 229 1.65 14.55 1.93
N GLN A 230 1.97 14.73 3.21
CA GLN A 230 1.46 13.87 4.27
C GLN A 230 -0.07 13.97 4.44
N ALA A 231 -0.66 15.16 4.35
CA ALA A 231 -2.10 15.31 4.41
C ALA A 231 -2.77 14.72 3.17
N GLU A 232 -2.21 15.02 2.00
CA GLU A 232 -2.76 14.62 0.70
C GLU A 232 -2.65 13.12 0.46
N GLN A 233 -1.58 12.45 0.89
CA GLN A 233 -1.45 11.00 0.75
C GLN A 233 -2.54 10.28 1.54
N VAL A 234 -2.93 10.78 2.72
CA VAL A 234 -3.98 10.15 3.54
C VAL A 234 -5.35 10.32 2.86
N MET A 235 -5.62 11.51 2.32
CA MET A 235 -6.86 11.77 1.57
C MET A 235 -6.94 10.91 0.30
N THR A 236 -5.89 10.91 -0.51
CA THR A 236 -5.83 10.15 -1.77
C THR A 236 -5.91 8.65 -1.51
N ALA A 237 -5.19 8.14 -0.50
CA ALA A 237 -5.23 6.72 -0.14
C ALA A 237 -6.63 6.29 0.31
N ASN A 238 -7.35 7.10 1.09
CA ASN A 238 -8.73 6.76 1.50
C ASN A 238 -9.67 6.62 0.31
N VAL A 239 -9.58 7.51 -0.67
CA VAL A 239 -10.36 7.41 -1.91
C VAL A 239 -10.00 6.13 -2.66
N LEU A 240 -8.71 5.86 -2.81
CA LEU A 240 -8.19 4.71 -3.55
C LEU A 240 -8.54 3.36 -2.89
N VAL A 241 -8.54 3.31 -1.56
CA VAL A 241 -8.93 2.12 -0.77
C VAL A 241 -10.32 1.63 -1.16
N ASN A 242 -11.29 2.52 -1.38
CA ASN A 242 -12.65 2.13 -1.78
C ASN A 242 -12.66 1.43 -3.14
N PHE A 243 -11.91 1.95 -4.11
CA PHE A 243 -11.77 1.35 -5.43
C PHE A 243 -11.03 0.01 -5.37
N MET A 244 -9.94 -0.06 -4.61
CA MET A 244 -9.14 -1.28 -4.44
C MET A 244 -9.92 -2.38 -3.72
N LYS A 245 -10.72 -2.03 -2.72
CA LYS A 245 -11.60 -2.98 -2.03
C LYS A 245 -12.62 -3.58 -2.98
N LYS A 246 -13.29 -2.74 -3.79
CA LYS A 246 -14.22 -3.20 -4.83
C LYS A 246 -13.51 -4.09 -5.85
N TRP A 247 -12.25 -3.78 -6.20
CA TRP A 247 -11.47 -4.59 -7.13
C TRP A 247 -11.05 -5.94 -6.55
N ILE A 248 -10.72 -6.03 -5.25
CA ILE A 248 -10.37 -7.30 -4.60
C ILE A 248 -11.57 -8.26 -4.63
N HIS A 249 -12.76 -7.80 -4.28
CA HIS A 249 -13.97 -8.64 -4.18
C HIS A 249 -14.70 -8.87 -5.52
N ALA A 250 -14.22 -8.30 -6.63
CA ALA A 250 -14.88 -8.43 -7.94
C ALA A 250 -14.79 -9.83 -8.57
N GLU A 251 -13.98 -10.75 -8.03
CA GLU A 251 -13.98 -12.17 -8.41
C GLU A 251 -14.97 -12.98 -7.56
N ASP A 252 -15.06 -12.69 -6.26
CA ASP A 252 -16.01 -13.35 -5.36
C ASP A 252 -17.46 -13.10 -5.80
N THR A 253 -17.79 -11.85 -6.21
CA THR A 253 -19.13 -11.54 -6.76
C THR A 253 -19.41 -12.31 -8.05
N LYS A 254 -18.41 -12.54 -8.92
CA LYS A 254 -18.62 -13.29 -10.17
C LYS A 254 -18.79 -14.79 -9.93
N ALA A 255 -18.06 -15.35 -8.97
CA ALA A 255 -18.23 -16.73 -8.56
C ALA A 255 -19.61 -16.96 -7.94
N ASP A 256 -20.05 -16.07 -7.04
CA ASP A 256 -21.39 -16.12 -6.45
C ASP A 256 -22.49 -15.94 -7.53
N ASP A 257 -22.32 -15.03 -8.49
CA ASP A 257 -23.27 -14.81 -9.59
C ASP A 257 -23.34 -16.04 -10.52
N GLU A 258 -22.21 -16.71 -10.78
CA GLU A 258 -22.14 -17.95 -11.59
C GLU A 258 -22.75 -19.15 -10.83
N GLU A 259 -22.48 -19.29 -9.53
CA GLU A 259 -23.04 -20.35 -8.69
C GLU A 259 -24.55 -20.19 -8.50
N ASN A 260 -25.04 -18.96 -8.27
CA ASN A 260 -26.48 -18.66 -8.22
C ASN A 260 -27.17 -18.88 -9.58
N GLN A 261 -26.49 -18.62 -10.70
CA GLN A 261 -27.02 -18.91 -12.04
C GLN A 261 -27.09 -20.41 -12.32
N LEU A 262 -26.09 -21.17 -11.87
CA LEU A 262 -26.07 -22.63 -11.97
C LEU A 262 -27.19 -23.26 -11.13
N GLU A 263 -27.37 -22.84 -9.88
CA GLU A 263 -28.48 -23.29 -9.02
C GLU A 263 -29.85 -22.97 -9.63
N GLN A 264 -30.05 -21.77 -10.19
CA GLN A 264 -31.30 -21.42 -10.87
C GLN A 264 -31.56 -22.24 -12.14
N SER A 265 -30.50 -22.62 -12.87
CA SER A 265 -30.63 -23.48 -14.06
C SER A 265 -30.88 -24.95 -13.70
N GLU A 266 -30.33 -25.45 -12.60
CA GLU A 266 -30.63 -26.80 -12.08
C GLU A 266 -32.05 -26.90 -11.52
N ASP A 267 -32.55 -25.86 -10.85
CA ASP A 267 -33.94 -25.80 -10.38
C ASP A 267 -34.94 -25.75 -11.54
N GLN A 268 -34.63 -25.02 -12.63
CA GLN A 268 -35.46 -25.00 -13.84
C GLN A 268 -35.45 -26.34 -14.59
N ALA A 269 -34.30 -26.99 -14.75
CA ALA A 269 -34.20 -28.30 -15.38
C ALA A 269 -34.93 -29.40 -14.59
N SER A 270 -34.91 -29.31 -13.25
CA SER A 270 -35.62 -30.22 -12.36
C SER A 270 -37.14 -30.05 -12.45
N GLN A 271 -37.64 -28.82 -12.61
CA GLN A 271 -39.07 -28.55 -12.78
C GLN A 271 -39.60 -29.03 -14.15
N ASP A 272 -38.84 -28.86 -15.23
CA ASP A 272 -39.24 -29.35 -16.57
C ASP A 272 -39.27 -30.89 -16.64
N THR A 273 -38.31 -31.56 -16.01
CA THR A 273 -38.27 -33.04 -15.97
C THR A 273 -39.44 -33.63 -15.16
N THR A 274 -39.88 -32.94 -14.11
CA THR A 274 -41.02 -33.36 -13.28
C THR A 274 -42.37 -33.15 -14.01
N ALA A 275 -42.47 -32.11 -14.85
CA ALA A 275 -43.66 -31.81 -15.66
C ALA A 275 -43.83 -32.77 -16.85
N GLU A 276 -42.74 -33.20 -17.49
CA GLU A 276 -42.78 -34.23 -18.55
C GLU A 276 -43.06 -35.64 -17.99
N GLY A 277 -42.54 -35.97 -16.81
CA GLY A 277 -42.83 -37.23 -16.11
C GLY A 277 -44.31 -37.37 -15.74
N SER A 278 -44.93 -36.31 -15.20
CA SER A 278 -46.36 -36.33 -14.83
C SER A 278 -47.28 -36.37 -16.06
N SER A 279 -46.90 -35.72 -17.17
CA SER A 279 -47.69 -35.76 -18.41
C SER A 279 -47.70 -37.13 -19.07
N ASN A 280 -46.62 -37.91 -18.94
CA ASN A 280 -46.55 -39.28 -19.45
C ASN A 280 -47.28 -40.29 -18.55
N GLU A 281 -47.27 -40.12 -17.23
CA GLU A 281 -48.08 -40.95 -16.31
C GLU A 281 -49.59 -40.72 -16.50
N ILE A 282 -50.02 -39.47 -16.66
CA ILE A 282 -51.45 -39.14 -16.91
C ILE A 282 -51.91 -39.71 -18.27
N ARG A 283 -51.06 -39.70 -19.30
CA ARG A 283 -51.37 -40.35 -20.58
C ARG A 283 -51.48 -41.87 -20.46
N HIS A 284 -50.72 -42.51 -19.57
CA HIS A 284 -50.79 -43.95 -19.35
C HIS A 284 -52.04 -44.37 -18.54
N GLU A 285 -52.48 -43.57 -17.56
CA GLU A 285 -53.71 -43.84 -16.80
C GLU A 285 -54.99 -43.65 -17.62
N ILE A 286 -55.04 -42.66 -18.51
CA ILE A 286 -56.25 -42.38 -19.33
C ILE A 286 -56.53 -43.52 -20.33
N ILE A 287 -55.51 -44.27 -20.77
CA ILE A 287 -55.68 -45.36 -21.74
C ILE A 287 -56.25 -46.64 -21.08
N TYR A 288 -56.02 -46.87 -19.79
CA TYR A 288 -56.49 -48.08 -19.09
C TYR A 288 -57.87 -47.96 -18.44
N HIS A 289 -58.38 -46.74 -18.19
CA HIS A 289 -59.68 -46.54 -17.54
C HIS A 289 -60.87 -46.31 -18.49
N GLY A 290 -60.67 -46.39 -19.81
CA GLY A 290 -61.68 -46.09 -20.82
C GLY A 290 -62.66 -47.21 -21.22
N ASP A 291 -62.53 -48.43 -20.70
CA ASP A 291 -63.21 -49.60 -21.28
C ASP A 291 -64.03 -50.47 -20.29
N VAL A 292 -64.62 -49.86 -19.26
CA VAL A 292 -65.58 -50.55 -18.38
C VAL A 292 -66.78 -49.64 -18.07
N ASP A 293 -67.67 -49.48 -19.03
CA ASP A 293 -69.13 -49.50 -18.80
C ASP A 293 -69.89 -49.17 -20.09
N LYS A 294 -70.52 -50.19 -20.68
CA LYS A 294 -71.77 -50.08 -21.44
C LYS A 294 -72.39 -51.47 -21.59
N ARG A 295 -73.41 -51.72 -20.76
CA ARG A 295 -74.53 -52.61 -21.08
C ARG A 295 -75.38 -52.00 -22.18
#